data_AF-K1Z5E0-F1
#
_entry.id   AF-K1Z5E0-F1
#
_cell.length_a   1.000
_cell.length_b   1.000
_cell.length_c   1.000
_cell.angle_alpha   90.00
_cell.angle_beta   90.00
_cell.angle_gamma   90.00
#
_symmetry.space_group_name_H-M   'P 1'
#
loop_
_entity.id
_entity.type
_entity.pdbx_description
1 polymer ?
#
loop_
_entity_poly.entity_id
_entity_poly.type
_entity_poly.pdbx_seq_one_letter_code
_entity_poly.pdbx_strand_id
1 'polypeptide(L)' 'MCGIFGYIGNKNATNKLLHGLEKLEYRGYDSSGFVVGRDENLTLVKSVGKVSNL' A
#
# COMPACT_ATOMS: atom_id res chain seq x y z
N MET A 1 10.13 -0.80 -12.45
CA MET A 1 10.45 0.40 -11.63
C MET A 1 9.64 0.31 -10.33
N CYS A 2 9.95 1.09 -9.31
CA CYS A 2 9.17 1.06 -8.05
C CYS A 2 8.32 2.33 -7.91
N GLY A 3 7.17 2.21 -7.25
CA GLY A 3 6.29 3.31 -6.86
C GLY A 3 6.07 3.29 -5.35
N ILE A 4 6.00 4.47 -4.72
CA ILE A 4 5.76 4.62 -3.28
C ILE A 4 4.59 5.61 -3.11
N PHE A 5 3.66 5.28 -2.22
CA PHE A 5 2.54 6.12 -1.84
C PHE A 5 2.40 6.13 -0.31
N GLY A 6 2.00 7.27 0.26
CA GLY A 6 1.84 7.44 1.70
C GLY A 6 0.63 8.30 2.02
N TYR A 7 -0.02 8.00 3.14
CA TYR A 7 -1.18 8.73 3.64
C TYR A 7 -1.07 8.91 5.15
N ILE A 8 -1.31 10.14 5.62
CA ILE A 8 -1.39 10.50 7.04
C ILE A 8 -2.75 11.16 7.27
N GLY A 9 -3.52 10.67 8.24
CA GLY A 9 -4.80 11.26 8.61
C GLY A 9 -5.63 10.39 9.54
N ASN A 10 -6.79 10.92 9.95
CA ASN A 10 -7.67 10.29 10.95
C ASN A 10 -8.67 9.27 10.36
N LYS A 11 -8.66 9.06 9.04
CA LYS A 11 -9.54 8.10 8.35
C LYS A 11 -8.81 6.77 8.14
N ASN A 12 -9.57 5.70 7.90
CA ASN A 12 -9.00 4.39 7.55
C ASN A 12 -8.05 4.52 6.35
N ALA A 13 -6.76 4.28 6.62
CA ALA A 13 -5.68 4.46 5.66
C ALA A 13 -5.62 3.33 4.63
N THR A 14 -6.13 2.13 4.94
CA THR A 14 -6.03 0.94 4.08
C THR A 14 -6.63 1.19 2.69
N ASN A 15 -7.86 1.70 2.60
CA ASN A 15 -8.48 1.98 1.30
C ASN A 15 -7.74 3.08 0.52
N LYS A 16 -7.16 4.06 1.22
CA LYS A 16 -6.37 5.12 0.56
C LYS A 16 -5.05 4.59 0.03
N LEU A 17 -4.39 3.72 0.79
CA LEU A 17 -3.16 3.05 0.39
C LEU A 17 -3.40 2.16 -0.83
N LEU A 18 -4.45 1.32 -0.81
CA LEU A 18 -4.82 0.45 -1.94
C LEU A 18 -5.07 1.27 -3.22
N HIS A 19 -5.95 2.27 -3.17
CA HIS A 19 -6.22 3.12 -4.34
C HIS A 19 -4.99 3.93 -4.82
N GLY A 20 -4.11 4.33 -3.90
CA GLY A 20 -2.87 5.01 -4.27
C GLY A 20 -1.90 4.08 -4.99
N LEU A 21 -1.75 2.85 -4.49
CA LEU A 21 -0.91 1.81 -5.08
C LEU A 21 -1.45 1.35 -6.44
N GLU A 22 -2.76 1.15 -6.59
CA GLU A 22 -3.39 0.81 -7.88
C GLU A 22 -3.04 1.83 -8.97
N LYS A 23 -3.04 3.12 -8.64
CA LYS A 23 -2.65 4.19 -9.58
C LYS A 23 -1.17 4.19 -9.93
N LEU A 24 -0.32 3.54 -9.13
CA LEU A 24 1.12 3.43 -9.36
C LEU A 24 1.53 2.09 -9.97
N GLU A 25 0.60 1.15 -10.17
CA GLU A 25 0.89 -0.21 -10.66
C GLU A 25 1.58 -0.21 -12.05
N TYR A 26 1.33 0.82 -12.87
CA TYR A 26 2.03 1.02 -14.15
C TYR A 26 3.56 1.14 -14.01
N ARG A 27 4.08 1.46 -12.80
CA ARG A 27 5.53 1.53 -12.54
C ARG A 27 6.14 0.16 -12.25
N GLY A 28 5.37 -0.78 -11.70
CA GLY A 28 5.84 -2.09 -11.30
C GLY A 28 4.75 -2.97 -10.69
N TYR A 29 4.79 -4.26 -11.02
CA TYR A 29 3.77 -5.25 -10.68
C TYR A 29 4.37 -6.58 -10.18
N ASP A 30 5.68 -6.62 -9.93
CA ASP A 30 6.39 -7.83 -9.46
C ASP A 30 6.10 -8.13 -7.98
N SER A 31 5.85 -7.10 -7.18
CA SER A 31 5.46 -7.20 -5.77
C SER A 31 4.78 -5.93 -5.30
N SER A 32 3.97 -6.04 -4.25
CA SER A 32 3.27 -4.92 -3.64
C SER A 32 3.13 -5.11 -2.13
N GLY A 33 2.94 -4.01 -1.42
CA GLY A 33 2.74 -4.04 0.02
C GLY A 33 2.59 -2.65 0.62
N PHE A 34 2.08 -2.60 1.85
CA PHE A 34 1.97 -1.40 2.65
C PHE A 34 2.07 -1.72 4.14
N VAL A 35 2.40 -0.69 4.92
CA VAL A 35 2.31 -0.72 6.37
C VAL A 35 1.24 0.28 6.79
N VAL A 36 0.36 -0.14 7.69
CA VAL A 36 -0.70 0.72 8.24
C VAL A 36 -0.75 0.55 9.75
N GLY A 37 -1.01 1.64 10.47
CA GLY A 37 -1.05 1.59 11.92
C GLY A 37 -1.10 2.96 12.55
N ARG A 38 -1.19 2.96 13.88
CA ARG A 38 -1.09 4.16 14.71
C ARG A 38 -0.11 3.89 15.84
N ASP A 39 0.77 4.84 16.09
CA ASP A 39 1.81 4.76 17.10
C ASP A 39 2.66 3.49 16.92
N GLU A 40 2.70 2.61 17.92
CA GLU A 40 3.48 1.38 17.90
C GLU A 40 2.74 0.19 17.26
N ASN A 41 1.44 0.34 16.98
CA ASN A 41 0.61 -0.72 16.41
C ASN A 41 0.64 -0.66 14.89
N LEU A 42 1.71 -1.20 14.30
CA LEU A 42 1.89 -1.32 12.86
C LEU A 42 1.53 -2.72 12.36
N THR A 43 0.78 -2.78 11.26
CA THR A 43 0.48 -4.01 10.53
C THR A 43 1.11 -3.92 9.14
N LEU A 44 1.92 -4.93 8.79
CA LEU A 44 2.52 -5.08 7.48
C LEU A 44 1.69 -6.04 6.62
N VAL A 45 1.32 -5.60 5.42
CA VAL A 45 0.72 -6.45 4.39
C VAL A 45 1.62 -6.40 3.16
N LYS A 46 2.02 -7.57 2.65
CA LYS A 46 2.84 -7.68 1.44
C LYS A 46 2.49 -8.95 0.69
N SER A 47 2.56 -8.88 -0.63
CA SER A 47 2.31 -10.00 -1.52
C SER A 47 3.21 -9.93 -2.75
N VAL A 48 3.48 -11.08 -3.35
CA VAL A 48 4.13 -11.15 -4.66
C VAL A 48 3.07 -10.87 -5.73
N GLY A 49 3.43 -10.09 -6.74
CA GLY A 49 2.53 -9.66 -7.79
C GLY A 49 1.79 -8.35 -7.49
N LYS A 50 0.63 -8.22 -8.13
CA LYS A 50 -0.16 -6.99 -8.24
C LYS A 50 -0.81 -6.56 -6.94
N VAL A 51 -1.27 -5.32 -6.89
CA VAL A 51 -1.98 -4.74 -5.73
C VAL A 51 -3.27 -5.50 -5.42
N SER A 52 -3.90 -6.12 -6.43
CA SER A 52 -5.07 -6.99 -6.27
C SER A 52 -4.85 -8.23 -5.42
N ASN A 53 -3.59 -8.57 -5.11
CA ASN A 53 -3.23 -9.73 -4.30
C ASN A 53 -3.02 -9.37 -2.81
N LEU A 54 -3.34 -8.13 -2.40
CA LEU A 54 -3.22 -7.61 -1.03
C LEU A 54 -4.54 -7.63 -0.26
#